data_AF-A0A426ZHB1-F1
#
_entry.id   AF-A0A426ZHB1-F1
#
_cell.length_a   1.000
_cell.length_b   1.000
_cell.length_c   1.000
_cell.angle_alpha   90.00
_cell.angle_beta   90.00
_cell.angle_gamma   90.00
#
_symmetry.space_group_name_H-M   'P 1'
#
loop_
_entity.id
_entity.type
_entity.pdbx_description
1 polymer ?
#
loop_
_entity_poly.entity_id
_entity_poly.type
_entity_poly.pdbx_seq_one_letter_code
_entity_poly.pdbx_strand_id
1 'polypeptide(L)'
;MASLTPGVLLKLLQSMNTDARVAGEHRSAILQVVGIVPALSASTGDDLWPSHGFYLQLSDSVNSTFVSLSDADADAVLSSRAQLGQLVHV
;
A
#
# COMPACT_ATOMS: atom_id res chain seq x y z
N MET A 1 11.68 17.55 -3.90
CA MET A 1 10.58 17.10 -3.02
C MET A 1 9.92 15.91 -3.68
N ALA A 2 9.51 14.89 -2.92
CA ALA A 2 8.74 13.77 -3.46
C ALA A 2 7.33 14.26 -3.86
N SER A 3 6.82 13.80 -5.00
CA SER A 3 5.49 14.18 -5.51
C SER A 3 4.76 12.96 -6.06
N LEU A 4 3.47 12.89 -5.80
CA LEU A 4 2.60 11.89 -6.41
C LEU A 4 2.50 12.14 -7.92
N THR A 5 2.55 11.08 -8.71
CA THR A 5 2.37 11.15 -10.17
C THR A 5 0.98 10.64 -10.53
N PRO A 6 0.04 11.52 -10.92
CA PRO A 6 -1.32 11.12 -11.27
C PRO A 6 -1.35 10.02 -12.34
N GLY A 7 -2.13 8.97 -12.10
CA GLY A 7 -2.31 7.85 -13.03
C GLY A 7 -1.17 6.82 -13.04
N VAL A 8 -0.13 6.98 -12.22
CA VAL A 8 0.96 5.98 -12.12
C VAL A 8 0.45 4.65 -11.56
N LEU A 9 -0.58 4.67 -10.70
CA LEU A 9 -1.14 3.45 -10.12
C LEU A 9 -1.71 2.53 -11.20
N LEU A 10 -2.48 3.09 -12.15
CA LEU A 10 -3.03 2.33 -13.27
C LEU A 10 -1.92 1.74 -14.14
N LYS A 11 -0.84 2.49 -14.40
CA LYS A 11 0.31 1.99 -15.15
C LYS A 11 1.00 0.83 -14.44
N LEU A 12 1.18 0.93 -13.11
CA LEU A 12 1.75 -0.16 -12.30
C LEU A 12 0.90 -1.44 -12.38
N LEU A 13 -0.43 -1.30 -12.31
CA LEU A 13 -1.35 -2.43 -12.45
C LEU A 13 -1.32 -3.02 -13.87
N GLN A 14 -1.23 -2.18 -14.91
CA GLN A 14 -1.14 -2.64 -16.30
C GLN A 14 0.17 -3.36 -16.62
N SER A 15 1.27 -2.99 -15.96
CA SER A 15 2.57 -3.67 -16.07
C SER A 15 2.74 -4.80 -15.06
N MET A 16 1.71 -5.13 -14.26
CA MET A 16 1.78 -6.18 -13.26
C MET A 16 2.09 -7.51 -13.96
N ASN A 17 3.11 -8.23 -13.48
CA ASN A 17 3.64 -9.47 -14.08
C ASN A 17 4.42 -9.27 -15.41
N THR A 18 4.92 -8.07 -15.67
CA THR A 18 5.86 -7.79 -16.77
C THR A 18 7.16 -7.19 -16.22
N ASP A 19 8.23 -7.24 -17.01
CA ASP A 19 9.51 -6.59 -16.66
C ASP A 19 9.50 -5.07 -16.93
N ALA A 20 8.38 -4.50 -17.37
CA ALA A 20 8.28 -3.11 -17.74
C ALA A 20 8.35 -2.17 -16.51
N ARG A 21 9.30 -1.24 -16.52
CA ARG A 21 9.49 -0.25 -15.44
C ARG A 21 8.67 1.01 -15.68
N VAL A 22 7.61 1.20 -14.89
CA VAL A 22 6.65 2.33 -15.03
C VAL A 22 7.25 3.69 -14.67
N ALA A 23 8.16 3.76 -13.70
CA ALA A 23 8.82 4.99 -13.28
C ALA A 23 10.18 5.22 -13.96
N GLY A 24 10.65 4.28 -14.79
CA GLY A 24 11.98 4.24 -15.40
C GLY A 24 12.98 3.38 -14.64
N GLU A 25 14.15 3.10 -15.23
CA GLU A 25 15.19 2.21 -14.67
C GLU A 25 15.70 2.64 -13.28
N HIS A 26 15.80 3.94 -13.03
CA HIS A 26 16.45 4.50 -11.84
C HIS A 26 15.46 5.15 -10.85
N ARG A 27 14.15 4.96 -11.04
CA ARG A 27 13.13 5.62 -10.21
C ARG A 27 12.07 4.62 -9.80
N SER A 28 11.69 4.68 -8.53
CA SER A 28 10.51 4.01 -7.99
C SER A 28 9.28 4.91 -8.15
N ALA A 29 8.11 4.29 -8.30
CA ALA A 29 6.86 5.04 -8.20
C ALA A 29 6.63 5.47 -6.76
N ILE A 30 5.92 6.58 -6.55
CA ILE A 30 5.59 7.09 -5.22
C ILE A 30 4.08 7.07 -5.09
N LEU A 31 3.58 6.42 -4.04
CA LEU A 31 2.17 6.40 -3.65
C LEU A 31 2.04 6.95 -2.23
N GLN A 32 0.84 7.40 -1.85
CA GLN A 32 0.52 7.86 -0.50
C GLN A 32 -0.37 6.85 0.23
N VAL A 33 -0.06 6.57 1.49
CA VAL A 33 -0.94 5.82 2.38
C VAL A 33 -2.13 6.72 2.75
N VAL A 34 -3.33 6.36 2.31
CA VAL A 34 -4.57 7.12 2.56
C VAL A 34 -5.57 6.36 3.43
N GLY A 35 -5.31 5.10 3.72
CA GLY A 35 -6.14 4.25 4.58
C GLY A 35 -5.36 3.08 5.13
N ILE A 36 -5.73 2.64 6.33
CA ILE A 36 -5.20 1.43 6.98
C ILE A 36 -6.41 0.67 7.50
N VAL A 37 -6.56 -0.59 7.10
CA VAL A 37 -7.71 -1.42 7.47
C VAL A 37 -7.19 -2.75 8.02
N PRO A 38 -7.60 -3.18 9.23
CA PRO A 38 -7.24 -4.50 9.73
C PRO A 38 -7.86 -5.58 8.84
N ALA A 39 -7.08 -6.62 8.53
CA ALA A 39 -7.60 -7.80 7.85
C ALA A 39 -8.37 -8.64 8.88
N LEU A 40 -9.70 -8.53 8.88
CA LEU A 40 -10.56 -9.31 9.75
C LEU A 40 -10.82 -10.68 9.11
N SER A 41 -10.54 -11.76 9.83
CA SER A 41 -11.00 -13.09 9.44
C SER A 41 -12.36 -13.36 10.07
N ALA A 42 -13.33 -13.74 9.23
CA ALA A 42 -14.72 -13.99 9.64
C ALA A 42 -14.88 -15.12 10.68
N SER A 43 -13.82 -15.88 10.98
CA SER A 43 -13.86 -16.99 11.95
C SER A 43 -13.82 -16.56 13.41
N THR A 44 -13.54 -15.30 13.73
CA THR A 44 -13.42 -14.86 15.13
C THR A 44 -14.24 -13.61 15.36
N GLY A 45 -15.54 -13.79 15.60
CA GLY A 45 -16.49 -12.71 15.88
C GLY A 45 -16.19 -11.87 17.14
N ASP A 46 -15.15 -12.23 17.91
CA ASP A 46 -14.73 -11.56 19.15
C ASP A 46 -13.26 -11.09 19.16
N ASP A 47 -12.41 -11.49 18.20
CA ASP A 47 -11.03 -10.97 18.12
C ASP A 47 -10.97 -9.79 17.15
N LEU A 48 -11.07 -8.59 17.72
CA LEU A 48 -10.74 -7.33 17.03
C LEU A 48 -9.24 -7.15 16.81
N TRP A 49 -8.43 -8.14 17.22
CA TRP A 49 -7.00 -8.12 16.95
C TRP A 49 -6.76 -8.42 15.46
N PRO A 50 -5.86 -7.68 14.78
CA PRO A 50 -5.48 -7.90 13.39
C PRO A 50 -4.60 -9.14 13.28
N SER A 51 -5.08 -10.29 13.75
CA SER A 51 -4.41 -11.59 13.75
C SER A 51 -4.08 -12.08 12.34
N HIS A 52 -4.65 -11.45 11.31
CA HIS A 52 -4.46 -11.78 9.90
C HIS A 52 -3.83 -10.62 9.10
N GLY A 53 -3.23 -9.63 9.78
CA GLY A 53 -2.49 -8.53 9.15
C GLY A 53 -3.34 -7.29 8.83
N PHE A 54 -2.84 -6.47 7.90
CA PHE A 54 -3.47 -5.20 7.50
C PHE A 54 -3.47 -5.04 5.98
N TYR A 55 -4.48 -4.31 5.50
CA TYR A 55 -4.48 -3.72 4.17
C TYR A 55 -4.15 -2.23 4.25
N LEU A 56 -3.26 -1.76 3.37
CA LEU A 56 -3.04 -0.34 3.14
C LEU A 56 -3.83 0.10 1.92
N GLN A 57 -4.52 1.24 2.02
CA GLN A 57 -5.03 1.94 0.85
C GLN A 57 -3.94 2.90 0.36
N LEU A 58 -3.44 2.67 -0.85
CA LEU A 58 -2.42 3.49 -1.49
C LEU A 58 -3.02 4.32 -2.62
N SER A 59 -2.64 5.59 -2.71
CA SER A 59 -3.16 6.56 -3.69
C SER A 59 -2.06 7.20 -4.53
N ASP A 60 -2.33 7.40 -5.82
CA ASP A 60 -1.51 8.23 -6.72
C ASP A 60 -2.03 9.67 -6.89
N SER A 61 -2.92 10.10 -6.00
CA SER A 61 -3.72 11.34 -5.99
C SER A 61 -5.01 11.34 -6.82
N VAL A 62 -5.17 10.43 -7.79
CA VAL A 62 -6.39 10.31 -8.62
C VAL A 62 -7.06 8.96 -8.44
N ASN A 63 -6.28 7.90 -8.28
CA ASN A 63 -6.73 6.53 -8.08
C ASN A 63 -6.18 6.00 -6.76
N SER A 64 -6.92 5.09 -6.13
CA SER A 64 -6.44 4.35 -4.96
C SER A 64 -6.76 2.87 -5.05
N THR A 65 -5.89 2.03 -4.47
CA THR A 65 -6.10 0.59 -4.36
C THR A 65 -5.75 0.09 -2.97
N PHE A 66 -6.32 -1.04 -2.57
CA PHE A 66 -5.89 -1.77 -1.37
C PHE A 66 -4.75 -2.72 -1.73
N VAL A 67 -3.75 -2.77 -0.86
CA VAL A 67 -2.64 -3.73 -0.92
C VAL A 67 -2.53 -4.46 0.41
N SER A 68 -2.32 -5.77 0.35
CA SER A 68 -2.00 -6.58 1.54
C SER A 68 -0.57 -6.30 1.98
N LEU A 69 -0.35 -6.11 3.28
CA LEU A 69 0.99 -6.14 3.85
C LEU A 69 1.43 -7.57 4.11
N SER A 70 2.74 -7.82 4.01
CA SER A 70 3.33 -9.03 4.55
C SER A 70 3.26 -9.01 6.08
N ASP A 71 3.35 -10.17 6.73
CA ASP A 71 3.35 -10.23 8.20
C ASP A 71 4.51 -9.43 8.82
N ALA A 72 5.67 -9.42 8.15
CA ALA A 72 6.83 -8.64 8.58
C ALA A 72 6.59 -7.12 8.48
N ASP A 73 5.82 -6.68 7.48
CA ASP A 73 5.47 -5.27 7.29
C ASP A 73 4.25 -4.84 8.14
N ALA A 74 3.42 -5.78 8.58
CA ALA A 74 2.30 -5.52 9.48
C ALA A 74 2.77 -4.91 10.81
N ASP A 75 3.95 -5.33 11.30
CA ASP A 75 4.61 -4.73 12.46
C ASP A 75 4.90 -3.24 12.28
N ALA A 76 5.11 -2.77 11.03
CA ALA A 76 5.30 -1.35 10.77
C ALA A 76 4.04 -0.53 11.06
N VAL A 77 2.84 -1.09 10.87
CA VAL A 77 1.58 -0.44 11.26
C VAL A 77 1.46 -0.41 12.78
N LEU A 78 1.68 -1.54 13.46
CA LEU A 78 1.58 -1.64 14.92
C LEU A 78 2.60 -0.76 15.65
N SER A 79 3.80 -0.62 15.09
CA SER A 79 4.87 0.25 15.61
C SER A 79 4.77 1.70 15.15
N SER A 80 3.68 2.09 14.49
CA SER A 80 3.46 3.45 13.97
C SER A 80 4.54 3.94 12.99
N ARG A 81 5.25 3.03 12.31
CA ARG A 81 6.20 3.35 11.23
C ARG A 81 5.54 3.49 9.86
N ALA A 82 4.37 2.90 9.68
CA ALA A 82 3.47 3.13 8.55
C ALA A 82 2.29 3.99 9.04
N GLN A 83 2.15 5.20 8.49
CA GLN A 83 1.15 6.17 8.92
C GLN A 83 0.35 6.74 7.75
N LEU A 84 -0.87 7.20 8.04
CA LEU A 84 -1.68 7.97 7.09
C LEU A 84 -0.91 9.22 6.63
N GLY A 85 -1.00 9.51 5.34
CA GLY A 85 -0.33 10.63 4.70
C GLY A 85 1.12 10.35 4.28
N GLN A 86 1.72 9.25 4.73
CA GLN A 86 3.09 8.89 4.38
C GLN A 86 3.24 8.52 2.91
N LEU A 87 4.40 8.89 2.33
CA LEU A 87 4.77 8.48 0.98
C LEU A 87 5.55 7.16 1.02
N VAL A 88 5.20 6.24 0.14
CA VAL A 88 5.84 4.94 -0.03
C VAL A 88 6.40 4.79 -1.44
N HIS A 89 7.54 4.11 -1.53
CA HIS A 89 8.19 3.79 -2.81
C HIS A 89 7.82 2.37 -3.24
N VAL A 90 7.39 2.23 -4.49
CA VAL A 90 6.93 0.97 -5.11
C VAL A 90 7.73 0.68 -6.37
#